data_AF-A0A2D5URU2-F1
#
_entry.id   AF-A0A2D5URU2-F1
#
_cell.length_a   1.000
_cell.length_b   1.000
_cell.length_c   1.000
_cell.angle_alpha   90.00
_cell.angle_beta   90.00
_cell.angle_gamma   90.00
#
_symmetry.space_group_name_H-M   'P 1'
#
loop_
_entity.id
_entity.type
_entity.pdbx_description
1 polymer ?
#
loop_
_entity_poly.entity_id
_entity_poly.type
_entity_poly.pdbx_seq_one_letter_code
_entity_poly.pdbx_strand_id
1 'polypeptide(L)'
;MFGFGLAIGVLAVTTVILVLTSTSSGNEPLLAEDTPEGVVQRFLQAVSDGDYLAAEDYLSPPVDEKTEYDFRRLREMRPGRGAGWKATFGDSLVDDDEATVEVVIDIFRPRGPFENSVTTSQVVFFFTKEADTWKITSPLNLWWIY
;
A
#
# COMPACT_ATOMS: atom_id res chain seq x y z
N MET A 1 5.00 21.19 32.75
CA MET A 1 4.69 19.79 33.12
C MET A 1 3.23 19.55 32.79
N PHE A 2 2.95 18.99 31.61
CA PHE A 2 1.65 18.42 31.31
C PHE A 2 1.84 16.91 31.33
N GLY A 3 1.30 16.28 32.39
CA GLY A 3 1.14 14.83 32.40
C GLY A 3 -0.09 14.52 31.56
N PHE A 4 0.09 13.72 30.52
CA PHE A 4 -1.01 12.99 29.89
C PHE A 4 -0.68 11.52 30.06
N GLY A 5 -1.31 10.90 31.05
CA GLY A 5 -1.43 9.46 31.09
C GLY A 5 -2.49 9.10 30.06
N LEU A 6 -2.07 8.55 28.93
CA LEU A 6 -2.96 7.85 28.01
C LEU A 6 -2.71 6.37 28.21
N ALA A 7 -3.78 5.67 28.59
CA ALA A 7 -3.79 4.22 28.60
C ALA A 7 -3.71 3.78 27.14
N ILE A 8 -2.54 3.28 26.74
CA ILE A 8 -2.25 2.84 25.37
C ILE A 8 -2.98 1.51 25.16
N GLY A 9 -4.05 1.55 24.37
CA GLY A 9 -4.82 0.39 23.96
C GLY A 9 -4.31 -0.10 22.61
N VAL A 10 -3.12 -0.72 22.60
CA VAL A 10 -2.59 -1.34 21.37
C VAL A 10 -3.49 -2.52 21.00
N LEU A 11 -4.11 -2.45 19.82
CA LEU A 11 -4.85 -3.56 19.24
C LEU A 11 -3.97 -4.22 18.17
N ALA A 12 -3.53 -5.44 18.45
CA ALA A 12 -2.89 -6.29 17.45
C ALA A 12 -3.96 -7.10 16.73
N VAL A 13 -4.18 -6.81 15.44
CA VAL A 13 -5.07 -7.61 14.59
C VAL A 13 -4.22 -8.69 13.94
N THR A 14 -4.65 -9.94 14.10
CA THR A 14 -3.90 -11.10 13.63
C THR A 14 -4.12 -11.32 12.14
N THR A 15 -3.01 -11.47 11.40
CA THR A 15 -2.84 -11.72 9.96
C THR A 15 -4.11 -11.90 9.13
N VAL A 16 -4.44 -10.90 8.31
CA VAL A 16 -5.44 -11.01 7.24
C VAL A 16 -4.72 -11.35 5.93
N ILE A 17 -4.76 -12.62 5.52
CA ILE A 17 -4.16 -13.04 4.24
C ILE A 17 -5.09 -12.64 3.10
N LEU A 18 -4.95 -11.40 2.63
CA LEU A 18 -5.52 -10.93 1.38
C LEU A 18 -4.45 -10.95 0.30
N VAL A 19 -4.82 -11.37 -0.90
CA VAL A 19 -3.97 -11.32 -2.09
C VAL A 19 -4.60 -10.37 -3.11
N LEU A 20 -3.88 -9.31 -3.48
CA LEU A 20 -4.26 -8.37 -4.54
C LEU A 20 -3.35 -8.59 -5.74
N THR A 21 -3.89 -8.75 -6.95
CA THR A 21 -3.10 -8.88 -8.18
C THR A 21 -3.41 -7.79 -9.19
N SER A 22 -2.37 -7.23 -9.82
CA SER A 22 -2.53 -6.17 -10.82
C SER A 22 -3.15 -6.62 -12.15
N THR A 23 -3.51 -7.89 -12.27
CA THR A 23 -4.14 -8.51 -13.45
C THR A 23 -5.57 -8.96 -13.18
N SER A 24 -5.99 -8.95 -11.91
CA SER A 24 -7.36 -9.25 -11.51
C SER A 24 -8.25 -8.06 -11.82
N SER A 25 -9.34 -8.32 -12.55
CA SER A 25 -10.34 -7.31 -12.89
C SER A 25 -11.29 -7.09 -11.71
N GLY A 26 -10.78 -6.50 -10.62
CA GLY A 26 -11.57 -5.87 -9.54
C GLY A 26 -12.53 -6.77 -8.74
N ASN A 27 -12.38 -8.09 -8.79
CA ASN A 27 -13.28 -9.04 -8.12
C ASN A 27 -12.73 -9.55 -6.76
N GLU A 28 -11.61 -9.00 -6.28
CA GLU A 28 -11.11 -9.32 -4.94
C GLU A 28 -12.03 -8.71 -3.86
N PRO A 29 -12.36 -9.46 -2.79
CA PRO A 29 -13.10 -8.91 -1.67
C PRO A 29 -12.42 -7.66 -1.12
N LEU A 30 -13.16 -6.56 -1.03
CA LEU A 30 -12.66 -5.34 -0.40
C LEU A 30 -12.69 -5.49 1.12
N LEU A 31 -11.57 -5.17 1.75
CA LEU A 31 -11.49 -4.96 3.19
C LEU A 31 -12.25 -3.68 3.56
N ALA A 32 -12.67 -3.60 4.82
CA ALA A 32 -13.45 -2.47 5.32
C ALA A 32 -12.68 -1.15 5.13
N GLU A 33 -13.35 -0.12 4.60
CA GLU A 33 -12.70 1.15 4.20
C GLU A 33 -12.18 1.97 5.38
N ASP A 34 -12.73 1.75 6.56
CA ASP A 34 -12.36 2.37 7.83
C ASP A 34 -11.19 1.66 8.53
N THR A 35 -10.58 0.67 7.86
CA THR A 35 -9.38 -0.03 8.36
C THR A 35 -8.13 0.37 7.58
N PRO A 36 -6.96 0.44 8.23
CA PRO A 36 -5.68 0.71 7.56
C PRO A 36 -5.42 -0.23 6.36
N GLU A 37 -5.75 -1.51 6.51
CA GLU A 37 -5.59 -2.53 5.47
C GLU A 37 -6.49 -2.25 4.27
N GLY A 38 -7.73 -1.84 4.51
CA GLY A 38 -8.64 -1.43 3.45
C GLY A 38 -8.18 -0.17 2.72
N VAL A 39 -7.56 0.78 3.42
CA VAL A 39 -6.96 1.95 2.79
C VAL A 39 -5.79 1.55 1.88
N VAL A 40 -4.88 0.70 2.35
CA VAL A 40 -3.77 0.20 1.52
C VAL A 40 -4.27 -0.57 0.31
N GLN A 41 -5.27 -1.43 0.46
CA GLN A 41 -5.84 -2.19 -0.66
C GLN A 41 -6.34 -1.25 -1.75
N ARG A 42 -7.10 -0.21 -1.39
CA ARG A 42 -7.65 0.76 -2.34
C ARG A 42 -6.55 1.63 -2.96
N PHE A 43 -5.56 2.06 -2.18
CA PHE A 43 -4.38 2.75 -2.70
C PHE A 43 -3.63 1.92 -3.75
N LEU A 44 -3.32 0.67 -3.41
CA LEU A 44 -2.63 -0.28 -4.30
C LEU A 44 -3.45 -0.58 -5.57
N GLN A 45 -4.78 -0.67 -5.44
CA GLN A 45 -5.68 -0.81 -6.57
C GLN A 45 -5.67 0.43 -7.47
N ALA A 46 -5.74 1.64 -6.90
CA ALA A 46 -5.66 2.89 -7.66
C ALA A 46 -4.34 3.01 -8.44
N VAL A 47 -3.22 2.61 -7.83
CA VAL A 47 -1.91 2.51 -8.50
C VAL A 47 -1.95 1.48 -9.63
N SER A 48 -2.58 0.32 -9.43
CA SER A 48 -2.75 -0.71 -10.46
C SER A 48 -3.57 -0.22 -11.66
N ASP A 49 -4.67 0.48 -11.38
CA ASP A 49 -5.61 1.01 -12.37
C ASP A 49 -5.05 2.24 -13.10
N GLY A 50 -3.92 2.78 -12.62
CA GLY A 50 -3.31 4.00 -13.13
C GLY A 50 -4.07 5.27 -12.74
N ASP A 51 -4.99 5.17 -11.78
CA ASP A 51 -5.71 6.30 -11.19
C ASP A 51 -4.88 6.92 -10.07
N TYR A 52 -3.82 7.61 -10.46
CA TYR A 52 -2.89 8.22 -9.51
C TYR A 52 -3.51 9.39 -8.74
N LEU A 53 -4.54 10.04 -9.27
CA LEU A 53 -5.28 11.06 -8.52
C LEU A 53 -6.04 10.43 -7.35
N ALA A 54 -6.72 9.30 -7.59
CA ALA A 54 -7.33 8.54 -6.49
C ALA A 54 -6.28 7.96 -5.53
N ALA A 55 -5.10 7.57 -6.01
CA ALA A 55 -4.02 7.09 -5.16
C ALA A 55 -3.49 8.19 -4.22
N GLU A 56 -3.35 9.43 -4.73
CA GLU A 56 -2.92 10.60 -3.96
C GLU A 56 -3.87 10.92 -2.79
N ASP A 57 -5.17 10.70 -2.97
CA ASP A 57 -6.17 10.94 -1.92
C ASP A 57 -5.96 10.05 -0.68
N TYR A 58 -5.24 8.93 -0.78
CA TYR A 58 -4.91 8.08 0.38
C TYR A 58 -3.64 8.50 1.13
N LEU A 59 -2.89 9.48 0.61
CA LEU A 59 -1.60 9.91 1.17
C LEU A 59 -1.76 11.16 2.05
N SER A 60 -0.95 11.24 3.11
CA SER A 60 -0.73 12.46 3.89
C SER A 60 0.69 12.45 4.46
N PRO A 61 1.50 13.52 4.35
CA PRO A 61 1.20 14.80 3.73
C PRO A 61 0.96 14.70 2.21
N PRO A 62 0.52 15.79 1.56
CA PRO A 62 0.44 15.86 0.12
C PRO A 62 1.74 15.42 -0.56
N VAL A 63 1.60 14.83 -1.75
CA VAL A 63 2.72 14.22 -2.47
C VAL A 63 3.87 15.20 -2.70
N ASP A 64 5.08 14.68 -2.52
CA ASP A 64 6.31 15.37 -2.82
C ASP A 64 6.75 15.15 -4.29
N GLU A 65 7.77 15.88 -4.73
CA GLU A 65 8.31 15.79 -6.10
C GLU A 65 8.76 14.36 -6.45
N LYS A 66 9.23 13.60 -5.45
CA LYS A 66 9.69 12.22 -5.65
C LYS A 66 8.52 11.28 -5.93
N THR A 67 7.44 11.42 -5.18
CA THR A 67 6.22 10.63 -5.35
C THR A 67 5.54 10.98 -6.68
N GLU A 68 5.48 12.27 -7.04
CA GLU A 68 4.98 12.71 -8.35
C GLU A 68 5.83 12.14 -9.49
N TYR A 69 7.16 12.15 -9.35
CA TYR A 69 8.07 11.52 -10.31
C TYR A 69 7.77 10.03 -10.48
N ASP A 70 7.53 9.31 -9.38
CA ASP A 70 7.22 7.89 -9.40
C ASP A 70 5.90 7.61 -10.13
N PHE A 71 4.83 8.36 -9.84
CA PHE A 71 3.55 8.24 -10.56
C PHE A 71 3.69 8.54 -12.06
N ARG A 72 4.44 9.58 -12.41
CA ARG A 72 4.71 9.91 -13.83
C ARG A 72 5.44 8.76 -14.53
N ARG A 73 6.46 8.20 -13.90
CA ARG A 73 7.24 7.10 -14.45
C ARG A 73 6.41 5.83 -14.63
N LEU A 74 5.54 5.49 -13.69
CA LEU A 74 4.60 4.37 -13.82
C LEU A 74 3.60 4.57 -14.96
N ARG A 75 3.08 5.79 -15.13
CA ARG A 75 2.21 6.17 -16.24
C ARG A 75 2.90 5.99 -17.60
N GLU A 76 4.15 6.41 -17.69
CA GLU A 76 4.97 6.28 -18.90
C GLU A 76 5.33 4.84 -19.25
N MET A 77 5.61 4.01 -18.23
CA MET A 77 5.94 2.61 -18.46
C MET A 77 4.82 1.85 -19.16
N ARG A 78 3.56 2.29 -19.01
CA ARG A 78 2.31 1.58 -19.34
C ARG A 78 2.32 0.15 -18.77
N PRO A 79 1.27 -0.32 -18.07
CA PRO A 79 1.11 -1.74 -17.79
C PRO A 79 0.81 -2.52 -19.08
N GLY A 80 1.76 -2.57 -20.01
CA GLY A 80 1.74 -3.37 -21.22
C GLY A 80 2.12 -4.80 -20.86
N ARG A 81 1.11 -5.61 -20.51
CA ARG A 81 1.07 -7.09 -20.61
C ARG A 81 2.17 -7.96 -19.98
N GLY A 82 3.22 -7.41 -19.37
CA GLY A 82 4.42 -8.20 -19.04
C GLY A 82 4.80 -8.29 -17.57
N ALA A 83 4.52 -7.26 -16.77
CA ALA A 83 4.89 -7.24 -15.36
C ALA A 83 3.64 -7.16 -14.48
N GLY A 84 3.14 -8.33 -14.09
CA GLY A 84 2.14 -8.40 -13.02
C GLY A 84 2.81 -8.15 -11.68
N TRP A 85 2.07 -7.64 -10.70
CA TRP A 85 2.50 -7.69 -9.31
C TRP A 85 1.38 -8.23 -8.43
N LYS A 86 1.76 -8.74 -7.26
CA LYS A 86 0.88 -9.32 -6.26
C LYS A 86 1.24 -8.74 -4.89
N ALA A 87 0.28 -8.19 -4.17
CA ALA A 87 0.43 -7.80 -2.78
C ALA A 87 -0.22 -8.84 -1.87
N THR A 88 0.46 -9.18 -0.78
CA THR A 88 -0.03 -10.06 0.28
C THR A 88 -0.01 -9.30 1.59
N PHE A 89 -1.17 -9.20 2.24
CA PHE A 89 -1.33 -8.49 3.51
C PHE A 89 -0.89 -9.37 4.68
N GLY A 90 -0.11 -8.79 5.58
CA GLY A 90 0.43 -9.42 6.78
C GLY A 90 -0.28 -8.95 8.04
N ASP A 91 0.51 -8.72 9.09
CA ASP A 91 0.01 -8.21 10.35
C ASP A 91 -0.24 -6.70 10.31
N SER A 92 -1.17 -6.24 11.15
CA SER A 92 -1.43 -4.84 11.38
C SER A 92 -1.47 -4.52 12.88
N LEU A 93 -1.00 -3.33 13.21
CA LEU A 93 -1.01 -2.78 14.56
C LEU A 93 -1.77 -1.47 14.51
N VAL A 94 -2.79 -1.32 15.35
CA VAL A 94 -3.49 -0.04 15.52
C VAL A 94 -3.24 0.45 16.94
N ASP A 95 -2.74 1.67 17.06
CA ASP A 95 -2.51 2.38 18.31
C ASP A 95 -3.12 3.77 18.23
N ASP A 96 -4.34 3.90 18.74
CA ASP A 96 -5.13 5.14 18.73
C ASP A 96 -5.31 5.73 17.32
N ASP A 97 -4.65 6.85 17.02
CA ASP A 97 -4.66 7.52 15.72
C ASP A 97 -3.48 7.14 14.82
N GLU A 98 -2.68 6.14 15.20
CA GLU A 98 -1.57 5.60 14.39
C GLU A 98 -1.81 4.14 14.06
N ALA A 99 -1.33 3.70 12.89
CA ALA A 99 -1.34 2.28 12.55
C ALA A 99 -0.15 1.87 11.69
N THR A 100 0.14 0.58 11.67
CA THR A 100 1.05 -0.05 10.71
C THR A 100 0.39 -1.23 10.03
N VAL A 101 0.72 -1.44 8.76
CA VAL A 101 0.29 -2.60 7.96
C VAL A 101 1.48 -3.17 7.21
N GLU A 102 1.78 -4.44 7.45
CA GLU A 102 2.80 -5.15 6.68
C GLU A 102 2.22 -5.68 5.36
N VAL A 103 2.93 -5.43 4.27
CA VAL A 103 2.55 -5.91 2.94
C VAL A 103 3.77 -6.50 2.24
N VAL A 104 3.62 -7.71 1.72
CA VAL A 104 4.61 -8.35 0.86
C VAL A 104 4.21 -8.15 -0.60
N ILE A 105 5.05 -7.49 -1.37
CA ILE A 105 4.82 -7.18 -2.78
C ILE A 105 5.76 -8.03 -3.63
N ASP A 106 5.17 -8.88 -4.47
CA ASP A 106 5.85 -9.71 -5.46
C ASP A 106 5.66 -9.10 -6.85
N ILE A 107 6.75 -8.69 -7.50
CA ILE A 107 6.73 -8.18 -8.88
C ILE A 107 7.23 -9.26 -9.82
N PHE A 108 6.38 -9.66 -10.77
CA PHE A 108 6.73 -10.62 -11.80
C PHE A 108 7.38 -9.90 -12.98
N ARG A 109 8.65 -10.19 -13.28
CA ARG A 109 9.37 -9.67 -14.45
C ARG A 109 10.06 -10.84 -15.17
N PRO A 110 9.52 -11.32 -16.30
CA PRO A 110 10.14 -12.40 -17.05
C PRO A 110 11.52 -11.96 -17.56
N ARG A 111 12.59 -12.60 -17.07
CA ARG A 111 13.96 -12.37 -17.54
C ARG A 111 14.58 -13.69 -18.02
N GLY A 112 14.08 -14.21 -19.13
CA GLY A 112 14.58 -15.44 -19.73
C GLY A 112 14.33 -16.72 -18.88
N PRO A 113 14.73 -17.89 -19.39
CA PRO A 113 14.31 -19.19 -18.85
C PRO A 113 15.02 -19.65 -17.56
N PHE A 114 16.04 -18.92 -17.09
CA PHE A 114 16.88 -19.33 -15.95
C PHE A 114 16.99 -18.27 -14.84
N GLU A 115 16.34 -17.11 -14.96
CA GLU A 115 16.40 -16.07 -13.94
C GLU A 115 15.15 -16.08 -13.05
N ASN A 116 15.35 -15.68 -11.79
CA ASN A 116 14.25 -15.42 -10.87
C ASN A 116 13.38 -14.32 -11.45
N SER A 117 12.21 -14.72 -11.94
CA SER A 117 11.26 -13.82 -12.57
C SER A 117 10.40 -13.07 -11.56
N VAL A 118 10.73 -13.15 -10.26
CA VAL A 118 9.98 -12.50 -9.17
C VAL A 118 10.94 -11.73 -8.28
N THR A 119 10.64 -10.44 -8.09
CA THR A 119 11.26 -9.61 -7.06
C THR A 119 10.27 -9.46 -5.91
N THR A 120 10.66 -9.88 -4.70
CA THR A 120 9.84 -9.74 -3.49
C THR A 120 10.34 -8.56 -2.66
N SER A 121 9.42 -7.75 -2.15
CA SER A 121 9.70 -6.63 -1.25
C SER A 121 8.72 -6.64 -0.08
N GLN A 122 9.24 -6.57 1.15
CA GLN A 122 8.42 -6.36 2.34
C GLN A 122 8.34 -4.86 2.62
N VAL A 123 7.11 -4.34 2.69
CA VAL A 123 6.82 -2.93 2.87
C VAL A 123 5.94 -2.79 4.10
N VAL A 124 6.34 -1.90 5.01
CA VAL A 124 5.50 -1.52 6.16
C VAL A 124 4.90 -0.16 5.84
N PHE A 125 3.58 -0.11 5.73
CA PHE A 125 2.84 1.12 5.59
C PHE A 125 2.52 1.69 6.98
N PHE A 126 2.71 2.99 7.14
CA PHE A 126 2.41 3.74 8.35
C PHE A 126 1.21 4.64 8.09
N PHE A 127 0.36 4.79 9.09
CA PHE A 127 -0.87 5.54 9.00
C PHE A 127 -0.99 6.55 10.11
N THR A 128 -1.70 7.63 9.80
CA THR A 128 -2.29 8.52 10.79
C THR A 128 -3.78 8.69 10.48
N LYS A 129 -4.61 8.74 11.52
CA LYS A 129 -6.03 8.99 11.41
C LYS A 129 -6.29 10.50 11.35
N GLU A 130 -6.88 10.95 10.25
CA GLU A 130 -7.24 12.34 10.01
C GLU A 130 -8.74 12.46 9.75
N ALA A 131 -9.47 13.20 10.60
CA ALA A 131 -10.92 13.40 10.46
C ALA A 131 -11.68 12.08 10.20
N ASP A 132 -11.41 11.08 11.04
CA ASP A 132 -11.95 9.71 10.97
C ASP A 132 -11.55 8.87 9.74
N THR A 133 -10.56 9.32 8.96
CA THR A 133 -10.05 8.61 7.79
C THR A 133 -8.57 8.28 7.96
N TRP A 134 -8.17 7.05 7.65
CA TRP A 134 -6.75 6.68 7.66
C TRP A 134 -6.03 7.24 6.42
N LYS A 135 -4.85 7.83 6.64
CA LYS A 135 -3.96 8.31 5.59
C LYS A 135 -2.60 7.63 5.70
N ILE A 136 -2.04 7.23 4.57
CA ILE A 136 -0.68 6.67 4.48
C ILE A 136 0.32 7.81 4.65
N THR A 137 1.15 7.71 5.69
CA THR A 137 2.24 8.65 5.96
C THR A 137 3.59 8.18 5.48
N SER A 138 3.74 6.87 5.30
CA SER A 138 4.96 6.27 4.78
C SER A 138 4.71 4.84 4.30
N PRO A 139 5.42 4.35 3.26
CA PRO A 139 6.22 5.13 2.33
C PRO A 139 5.33 5.89 1.35
N LEU A 140 5.66 7.16 1.07
CA LEU A 140 4.97 7.94 0.03
C LEU A 140 5.50 7.59 -1.37
N ASN A 141 6.77 7.21 -1.47
CA ASN A 141 7.42 6.85 -2.73
C ASN A 141 7.22 5.37 -3.08
N LEU A 142 7.25 5.06 -4.38
CA LEU A 142 6.89 3.73 -4.92
C LEU A 142 8.12 2.90 -5.31
N TRP A 143 9.20 3.01 -4.53
CA TRP A 143 10.46 2.31 -4.80
C TRP A 143 10.30 0.79 -4.92
N TRP A 144 9.32 0.22 -4.21
CA TRP A 144 8.99 -1.19 -4.17
C TRP A 144 8.35 -1.72 -5.45
N ILE A 145 7.90 -0.85 -6.36
CA ILE A 145 7.28 -1.25 -7.63
C ILE A 145 8.31 -1.42 -8.76
N TYR A 146 9.55 -0.95 -8.53
CA TYR A 146 10.63 -0.86 -9.52
C TYR A 146 11.61 -2.03 -9.56
#